data_AF-A0A4Y1Q768-F1
#
_entry.id   AF-A0A4Y1Q768-F1
#
_cell.length_a   1.000
_cell.length_b   1.000
_cell.length_c   1.000
_cell.angle_alpha   90.00
_cell.angle_beta   90.00
_cell.angle_gamma   90.00
#
_symmetry.space_group_name_H-M   'P 1'
#
loop_
_entity.id
_entity.type
_entity.pdbx_description
1 polymer ?
#
loop_
_entity_poly.entity_id
_entity_poly.type
_entity_poly.pdbx_seq_one_letter_code
_entity_poly.pdbx_strand_id
1 'polypeptide(L)'
;DLQIVGASPETLCKVEANKVYNHAIAGTTRRGETLDEDKLLGEQLSKSEKDKAEHIMLVDLARNDVNRVCKPESVKVDHLMQVQK
;
A
#
# COMPACT_ATOMS: atom_id res chain seq x y z
N ASP A 1 -16.81 -29.05 5.40
CA ASP A 1 -15.93 -28.29 4.49
C ASP A 1 -15.67 -26.89 5.05
N LEU A 2 -14.44 -26.40 4.92
CA LEU A 2 -14.08 -25.04 5.31
C LEU A 2 -14.33 -24.10 4.13
N GLN A 3 -15.01 -22.98 4.36
CA GLN A 3 -15.24 -21.93 3.38
C GLN A 3 -14.69 -20.59 3.89
N ILE A 4 -14.05 -19.82 3.00
CA ILE A 4 -13.48 -18.50 3.31
C ILE A 4 -14.01 -17.50 2.29
N VAL A 5 -14.53 -16.38 2.78
CA VAL A 5 -15.03 -15.27 1.97
C VAL A 5 -14.42 -13.98 2.51
N GLY A 6 -13.89 -13.13 1.63
CA GLY A 6 -13.29 -11.86 2.00
C GLY A 6 -13.09 -10.94 0.81
N ALA A 7 -12.94 -9.65 1.10
CA ALA A 7 -12.60 -8.62 0.13
C ALA A 7 -11.28 -8.00 0.55
N SER A 8 -10.16 -8.58 0.08
CA SER A 8 -8.83 -8.08 0.44
C SER A 8 -8.62 -6.67 -0.13
N PRO A 9 -8.27 -5.67 0.70
CA PRO A 9 -7.90 -4.35 0.20
C PRO A 9 -6.47 -4.33 -0.38
N GLU A 10 -5.67 -5.36 -0.07
CA GLU A 10 -4.24 -5.40 -0.34
C GLU A 10 -3.84 -6.60 -1.21
N THR A 11 -2.82 -6.41 -2.06
CA THR A 11 -2.18 -7.48 -2.83
C THR A 11 -0.79 -7.78 -2.25
N LEU A 12 -0.68 -8.91 -1.54
CA LEU A 12 0.59 -9.37 -0.98
C LEU A 12 1.65 -9.63 -2.08
N CYS A 13 1.28 -10.35 -3.14
CA CYS A 13 2.15 -10.62 -4.27
C CYS A 13 1.33 -10.98 -5.51
N LYS A 14 1.67 -10.37 -6.65
CA LYS A 14 1.19 -10.80 -7.97
C LYS A 14 2.41 -10.98 -8.88
N VAL A 15 2.43 -12.09 -9.63
CA VAL A 15 3.49 -12.35 -10.63
C VAL A 15 2.84 -12.48 -11.99
N GLU A 16 3.22 -11.63 -12.92
CA GLU A 16 2.68 -11.62 -14.28
C GLU A 16 3.75 -11.17 -15.27
N ALA A 17 3.88 -11.88 -16.41
CA ALA A 17 4.84 -11.54 -17.46
C ALA A 17 6.27 -11.26 -16.94
N ASN A 18 6.74 -12.10 -16.01
CA ASN A 18 8.05 -12.00 -15.35
C ASN A 18 8.26 -10.69 -14.54
N LYS A 19 7.17 -10.10 -14.03
CA LYS A 19 7.18 -8.97 -13.10
C LYS A 19 6.51 -9.36 -11.80
N VAL A 20 7.14 -8.99 -10.68
CA VAL A 20 6.59 -9.10 -9.33
C VAL A 20 5.97 -7.76 -8.95
N TYR A 21 4.76 -7.81 -8.43
CA TYR A 21 4.03 -6.65 -7.89
C TYR A 21 3.70 -6.92 -6.43
N ASN A 22 3.94 -5.92 -5.59
CA ASN A 22 3.50 -5.87 -4.20
C ASN A 22 2.81 -4.52 -3.99
N HIS A 23 1.75 -4.50 -3.20
CA HIS A 23 1.03 -3.27 -2.88
C HIS A 23 0.89 -3.15 -1.37
N ALA A 24 1.93 -2.66 -0.69
CA ALA A 24 1.86 -2.41 0.75
C ALA A 24 0.96 -1.21 1.07
N ILE A 25 0.04 -1.37 2.00
CA ILE A 25 -0.84 -0.30 2.50
C ILE A 25 -0.60 -0.12 3.99
N ALA A 26 -0.45 1.13 4.41
CA ALA A 26 -0.33 1.53 5.82
C ALA A 26 -0.88 2.94 6.02
N GLY A 27 -1.33 3.20 7.24
CA GLY A 27 -2.11 4.38 7.59
C GLY A 27 -3.58 4.23 7.21
N THR A 28 -4.48 4.58 8.12
CA THR A 28 -5.92 4.48 7.87
C THR A 28 -6.63 5.62 8.55
N THR A 29 -7.62 6.18 7.87
CA THR A 29 -8.57 7.12 8.43
C THR A 29 -9.98 6.69 8.04
N ARG A 30 -10.98 7.16 8.79
CA ARG A 30 -12.38 6.90 8.44
C ARG A 30 -12.73 7.59 7.11
N ARG A 31 -13.74 7.09 6.42
CA ARG A 31 -14.36 7.81 5.29
C ARG A 31 -15.18 8.98 5.84
N GLY A 32 -15.23 10.08 5.09
CA GLY A 32 -16.09 11.22 5.43
C GLY A 32 -17.56 10.95 5.09
N GLU A 33 -18.49 11.61 5.79
CA GLU A 33 -19.92 11.55 5.48
C GLU A 33 -20.26 12.37 4.22
N THR A 34 -19.40 13.35 3.90
CA THR A 34 -19.48 14.18 2.69
C THR A 34 -18.19 14.07 1.87
N LEU A 35 -18.26 14.44 0.58
CA LEU A 35 -17.08 14.45 -0.29
C LEU A 35 -15.98 15.40 0.21
N ASP A 36 -16.37 16.53 0.79
CA ASP A 36 -15.45 17.53 1.32
C ASP A 36 -14.77 17.02 2.61
N GLU A 37 -15.53 16.38 3.49
CA GLU A 37 -14.97 15.75 4.69
C GLU A 37 -14.02 14.60 4.32
N ASP A 38 -14.40 13.76 3.36
CA ASP A 38 -13.58 12.62 2.90
C ASP A 38 -12.25 13.10 2.33
N LYS A 39 -12.28 14.20 1.56
CA LYS A 39 -11.08 14.83 1.03
C LYS A 39 -10.21 15.40 2.16
N LEU A 40 -10.81 16.09 3.13
CA LEU A 40 -10.08 16.64 4.27
C LEU A 40 -9.40 15.55 5.09
N LEU A 41 -10.09 14.44 5.38
CA LEU A 41 -9.54 13.30 6.12
C LEU A 41 -8.38 12.64 5.36
N GLY A 42 -8.52 12.46 4.04
CA GLY A 42 -7.43 11.97 3.20
C GLY A 42 -6.21 12.91 3.17
N GLU A 43 -6.45 14.22 3.12
CA GLU A 43 -5.39 15.23 3.22
C GLU A 43 -4.71 15.22 4.60
N GLN A 44 -5.44 14.99 5.68
CA GLN A 44 -4.87 14.85 7.02
C GLN A 44 -4.01 13.59 7.14
N LEU A 45 -4.51 12.44 6.67
CA LEU A 45 -3.76 11.19 6.65
C LEU A 45 -2.46 11.33 5.84
N SER A 46 -2.54 11.92 4.65
CA SER A 46 -1.37 12.18 3.80
C SER A 46 -0.40 13.23 4.35
N LYS A 47 -0.72 13.91 5.47
CA LYS A 47 0.15 14.86 6.16
C LYS A 47 0.66 14.32 7.51
N SER A 48 0.08 13.24 8.03
CA SER A 48 0.49 12.63 9.29
C SER A 48 1.92 12.08 9.21
N GLU A 49 2.82 12.62 10.03
CA GLU A 49 4.22 12.17 10.09
C GLU A 49 4.31 10.70 10.55
N LYS A 50 3.46 10.33 11.51
CA LYS A 50 3.35 8.95 12.01
C LYS A 50 3.00 7.98 10.89
N ASP A 51 1.90 8.23 10.18
CA ASP A 51 1.41 7.31 9.15
C ASP A 51 2.35 7.23 7.95
N LYS A 52 3.02 8.33 7.61
CA LYS A 52 4.10 8.32 6.59
C LYS A 52 5.27 7.45 7.01
N ALA A 53 5.74 7.58 8.25
CA ALA A 53 6.86 6.79 8.75
C ALA A 53 6.54 5.29 8.70
N GLU A 54 5.32 4.92 9.13
CA GLU A 54 4.84 3.53 9.07
C GLU A 54 4.78 3.01 7.62
N HIS A 55 4.21 3.81 6.71
CA HIS A 55 4.09 3.43 5.30
C HIS A 55 5.46 3.27 4.62
N ILE A 56 6.39 4.19 4.86
CA ILE A 56 7.76 4.11 4.31
C ILE A 56 8.45 2.83 4.79
N MET A 57 8.34 2.52 6.08
CA MET A 57 8.91 1.30 6.65
C MET A 57 8.36 0.04 5.96
N LEU A 58 7.04 -0.04 5.73
CA LEU A 58 6.44 -1.19 5.04
C LEU A 58 6.84 -1.28 3.57
N VAL A 59 6.92 -0.14 2.86
CA VAL A 59 7.41 -0.12 1.47
C VAL A 59 8.85 -0.60 1.40
N ASP A 60 9.71 -0.18 2.32
CA ASP A 60 11.10 -0.64 2.35
C ASP A 60 11.22 -2.13 2.67
N LEU A 61 10.38 -2.64 3.58
CA LEU A 61 10.30 -4.09 3.85
C LEU A 61 9.85 -4.87 2.60
N ALA A 62 8.81 -4.40 1.90
CA ALA A 62 8.34 -5.01 0.67
C ALA A 62 9.41 -4.99 -0.43
N ARG A 63 10.12 -3.87 -0.59
CA ARG A 63 11.25 -3.76 -1.53
C ARG A 63 12.36 -4.74 -1.18
N ASN A 64 12.68 -4.91 0.10
CA ASN A 64 13.66 -5.89 0.56
C ASN A 64 13.25 -7.31 0.14
N ASP A 65 11.98 -7.69 0.31
CA ASP A 65 11.48 -9.01 -0.07
C ASP A 65 11.51 -9.23 -1.59
N VAL A 66 11.07 -8.25 -2.38
CA VAL A 66 11.13 -8.33 -3.85
C VAL A 66 12.59 -8.41 -4.33
N ASN A 67 13.51 -7.64 -3.73
CA ASN A 67 14.94 -7.66 -4.07
C ASN A 67 15.60 -9.04 -3.89
N ARG A 68 15.06 -9.91 -3.03
CA ARG A 68 15.62 -11.26 -2.82
C ARG A 68 15.42 -12.19 -4.02
N VAL A 69 14.46 -11.89 -4.89
CA VAL A 69 14.05 -12.73 -6.02
C VAL A 69 14.06 -12.02 -7.37
N CYS A 70 14.23 -10.70 -7.39
CA CYS A 70 14.33 -9.89 -8.59
C CYS A 70 15.75 -9.34 -8.78
N LYS A 71 16.04 -8.86 -10.00
CA LYS A 71 17.30 -8.16 -10.24
C LYS A 71 17.25 -6.80 -9.53
N PRO A 72 18.26 -6.40 -8.72
CA PRO A 72 18.20 -5.17 -7.93
C PRO A 72 17.87 -3.92 -8.73
N GLU A 73 18.38 -3.80 -9.95
CA GLU A 73 18.14 -2.66 -10.86
C GLU A 73 16.71 -2.60 -11.41
N SER A 74 15.96 -3.69 -11.32
CA SER A 74 14.58 -3.77 -11.79
C SER A 74 13.54 -3.40 -10.73
N VAL A 75 13.94 -3.32 -9.46
CA VAL A 75 13.04 -3.04 -8.33
C VAL A 75 12.87 -1.54 -8.18
N LYS A 76 11.63 -1.08 -8.34
CA LYS A 76 11.23 0.33 -8.24
C LYS A 76 9.89 0.46 -7.55
N VAL A 77 9.64 1.64 -6.99
CA VAL A 77 8.36 2.02 -6.38
C VAL A 77 7.60 2.86 -7.42
N ASP A 78 6.50 2.31 -7.96
CA ASP A 78 5.69 3.00 -8.97
C ASP A 78 4.81 4.10 -8.36
N HIS A 79 4.27 3.86 -7.16
CA HIS A 79 3.47 4.81 -6.39
C HIS A 79 3.90 4.81 -4.92
N LEU A 80 4.03 6.00 -4.34
CA LEU A 80 4.44 6.18 -2.94
C LEU A 80 3.47 7.13 -2.23
N MET A 81 2.97 6.73 -1.07
CA MET A 81 2.06 7.53 -0.23
C MET A 81 0.80 8.02 -0.95
N GLN A 82 0.25 7.19 -1.85
CA GLN A 82 -1.03 7.50 -2.51
C GLN A 82 -2.20 7.06 -1.62
N VAL A 83 -3.09 8.00 -1.31
CA VAL A 83 -4.32 7.70 -0.56
C VAL A 83 -5.27 6.88 -1.45
N GLN A 84 -5.69 5.71 -0.95
CA GLN A 84 -6.68 4.83 -1.57
C GLN A 84 -8.07 5.09 -0.97
N LYS A 85 -9.14 4.82 -1.73
CA LYS A 85 -10.54 5.04 -1.31
C LYS A 85 -11.32 3.75 -1.19
#